data_AF-A0A946TGG0-F1
#
_entry.id   AF-A0A946TGG0-F1
#
_cell.length_a   1.000
_cell.length_b   1.000
_cell.length_c   1.000
_cell.angle_alpha   90.00
_cell.angle_beta   90.00
_cell.angle_gamma   90.00
#
_symmetry.space_group_name_H-M   'P 1'
#
loop_
_entity.id
_entity.type
_entity.pdbx_description
1 polymer ?
#
loop_
_entity_poly.entity_id
_entity_poly.type
_entity_poly.pdbx_seq_one_letter_code
_entity_poly.pdbx_strand_id
1 'polypeptide(L)' 'MADLRVLVLAGGISHERDVSLKSGRRVADALTDAGISAEIREPDGDFIGHLMATRPDLVWSTLHGAVGEDGSI' A
#
# COMPACT_ATOMS: atom_id res chain seq x y z
N MET A 1 6.50 19.72 10.79
CA MET A 1 6.09 19.11 9.51
C MET A 1 4.68 18.58 9.71
N ALA A 2 3.80 18.70 8.71
CA ALA A 2 2.50 18.02 8.80
C ALA A 2 2.75 16.50 8.93
N ASP A 3 1.96 15.84 9.77
CA ASP A 3 2.04 14.39 10.00
C ASP A 3 1.53 13.67 8.75
N LEU A 4 2.46 13.30 7.86
CA LEU A 4 2.16 12.66 6.58
C LEU A 4 1.79 11.21 6.82
N ARG A 5 0.61 10.80 6.35
CA ARG A 5 0.10 9.43 6.46
C ARG A 5 0.07 8.75 5.10
N VAL A 6 0.90 7.72 4.96
CA VAL A 6 1.05 6.94 3.73
C VAL A 6 0.43 5.56 3.92
N LEU A 7 -0.43 5.16 3.00
CA LEU A 7 -0.89 3.78 2.90
C LEU A 7 -0.08 3.06 1.84
N VAL A 8 0.57 1.96 2.20
CA VAL A 8 1.31 1.08 1.30
C VAL A 8 0.39 -0.06 0.88
N LEU A 9 0.01 -0.08 -0.39
CA LEU A 9 -0.84 -1.11 -0.98
C LEU A 9 0.04 -2.27 -1.45
N ALA A 10 -0.09 -3.42 -0.80
CA ALA A 10 0.74 -4.60 -1.05
C ALA A 10 -0.08 -5.89 -0.96
N GLY A 11 0.39 -6.98 -1.58
CA GLY A 11 -0.30 -8.27 -1.61
C GLY A 11 -1.12 -8.45 -2.88
N GLY A 12 -2.41 -8.76 -2.74
CA GLY A 12 -3.33 -9.01 -3.87
C GLY A 12 -3.38 -10.48 -4.31
N ILE A 13 -4.10 -10.74 -5.40
CA ILE A 13 -4.45 -12.12 -5.83
C ILE A 13 -3.47 -12.73 -6.85
N SER A 14 -2.37 -12.04 -7.18
CA SER A 14 -1.43 -12.52 -8.19
C SER A 14 -0.49 -13.61 -7.65
N HIS A 15 0.15 -14.36 -8.55
CA HIS A 15 1.23 -15.30 -8.19
C HIS A 15 2.44 -14.60 -7.55
N GLU A 16 2.50 -13.27 -7.62
CA GLU A 16 3.57 -12.44 -7.08
C GLU A 16 3.19 -11.77 -5.75
N ARG A 17 2.09 -12.20 -5.11
CA ARG A 17 1.62 -11.68 -3.81
C ARG A 17 2.72 -11.58 -2.77
N ASP A 18 3.51 -12.64 -2.59
CA ASP A 18 4.59 -12.68 -1.59
C ASP A 18 5.72 -11.70 -1.91
N VAL A 19 5.97 -11.45 -3.20
CA VAL A 19 6.93 -10.43 -3.65
C VAL A 19 6.39 -9.05 -3.33
N SER A 20 5.09 -8.83 -3.58
CA SER A 20 4.42 -7.56 -3.27
C SER A 20 4.46 -7.23 -1.78
N LEU A 21 4.14 -8.20 -0.91
CA LEU A 21 4.20 -8.03 0.55
C LEU A 21 5.61 -7.73 1.04
N LYS A 22 6.63 -8.40 0.50
CA LYS A 22 8.04 -8.12 0.85
C LYS A 22 8.44 -6.71 0.41
N SER A 23 8.05 -6.27 -0.78
CA SER A 23 8.28 -4.91 -1.24
C SER A 23 7.57 -3.88 -0.36
N GLY A 24 6.28 -4.09 -0.08
CA GLY A 24 5.48 -3.20 0.76
C GLY A 24 6.04 -3.04 2.17
N ARG A 25 6.52 -4.14 2.77
CA ARG A 25 7.19 -4.10 4.09
C ARG A 25 8.42 -3.20 4.07
N ARG A 26 9.29 -3.36 3.07
CA ARG A 26 10.52 -2.55 2.95
C ARG A 26 10.22 -1.06 2.74
N VAL A 27 9.16 -0.74 1.98
CA VAL A 27 8.70 0.65 1.81
C VAL A 27 8.18 1.21 3.13
N ALA A 28 7.32 0.48 3.84
CA ALA A 28 6.76 0.92 5.12
C ALA A 28 7.82 1.13 6.20
N ASP A 29 8.80 0.21 6.28
CA ASP A 29 9.93 0.33 7.21
C ASP A 29 10.73 1.61 6.89
N ALA A 30 11.06 1.86 5.62
CA ALA A 30 11.80 3.06 5.21
C ALA A 30 11.04 4.38 5.47
N LEU A 31 9.72 4.39 5.27
CA LEU A 31 8.86 5.54 5.60
C LEU A 31 8.85 5.81 7.11
N THR A 32 8.71 4.74 7.90
CA THR A 32 8.70 4.82 9.37
C THR A 32 10.04 5.33 9.89
N ASP A 33 11.16 4.84 9.35
CA ASP A 33 12.52 5.31 9.68
C ASP A 33 12.73 6.79 9.33
N ALA A 34 12.03 7.30 8.32
CA ALA A 34 12.00 8.72 7.96
C ALA A 34 11.03 9.57 8.82
N GLY A 35 10.35 8.96 9.80
CA GLY A 35 9.37 9.63 10.67
C GLY A 35 8.01 9.88 10.02
N ILE A 36 7.68 9.15 8.95
CA ILE A 36 6.39 9.22 8.25
C ILE A 36 5.49 8.07 8.74
N SER A 37 4.21 8.36 9.01
CA SER A 37 3.25 7.33 9.40
C SER A 37 2.93 6.43 8.20
N ALA A 38 3.11 5.11 8.34
CA ALA A 38 2.87 4.14 7.28
C ALA A 38 1.94 3.01 7.74
N GLU A 39 0.93 2.70 6.94
CA GLU A 39 0.03 1.54 7.09
C GLU A 39 0.19 0.62 5.88
N ILE A 40 0.29 -0.70 6.06
CA ILE A 40 0.26 -1.66 4.94
C ILE A 40 -1.14 -2.27 4.84
N ARG A 41 -1.70 -2.33 3.63
CA ARG A 41 -3.01 -2.94 3.37
C ARG A 41 -3.04 -3.72 2.05
N GLU A 42 -3.92 -4.72 1.97
CA GLU A 42 -4.20 -5.43 0.72
C GLU A 42 -5.33 -4.77 -0.08
N PRO A 43 -5.37 -4.95 -1.42
CA PRO A 43 -6.47 -4.50 -2.27
C PRO A 43 -7.67 -5.47 -2.14
N ASP A 44 -8.23 -5.53 -0.93
CA ASP A 44 -9.43 -6.32 -0.63
C ASP A 44 -10.73 -5.55 -0.95
N GLY A 45 -11.88 -6.22 -0.78
CA GLY A 45 -13.18 -5.62 -1.05
C GLY A 45 -13.53 -4.40 -0.17
N ASP A 46 -12.86 -4.25 0.97
CA ASP A 46 -13.07 -3.13 1.90
C ASP A 46 -12.09 -1.97 1.65
N PHE A 47 -11.16 -2.11 0.70
CA PHE A 47 -10.10 -1.15 0.45
C PHE A 47 -10.61 0.26 0.19
N ILE A 48 -11.62 0.41 -0.68
CA ILE A 48 -12.21 1.72 -1.00
C ILE A 48 -12.89 2.33 0.23
N GLY A 49 -13.63 1.52 1.00
CA GLY A 49 -14.27 1.97 2.24
C GLY A 49 -13.24 2.47 3.26
N HIS A 50 -12.11 1.75 3.37
CA HIS A 50 -10.99 2.15 4.22
C HIS A 50 -10.38 3.49 3.78
N LEU A 51 -10.07 3.67 2.49
CA LEU A 51 -9.52 4.92 1.98
C LEU A 51 -10.44 6.12 2.26
N MET A 52 -11.75 5.96 2.11
CA MET A 52 -12.73 7.01 2.39
C MET A 52 -12.80 7.35 3.89
N ALA A 53 -12.64 6.35 4.76
CA ALA A 53 -12.68 6.52 6.20
C ALA A 53 -11.39 7.13 6.77
N THR A 54 -10.22 6.64 6.35
CA THR A 54 -8.93 7.02 6.93
C THR A 54 -8.28 8.20 6.23
N ARG A 55 -8.58 8.41 4.94
CA ARG A 55 -8.05 9.48 4.07
C ARG A 55 -6.54 9.66 4.24
N PRO A 56 -5.73 8.66 3.82
CA PRO A 56 -4.28 8.84 3.77
C PRO A 56 -3.93 9.96 2.80
N ASP A 57 -2.81 10.62 3.04
CA ASP A 57 -2.33 11.71 2.17
C ASP A 57 -1.77 11.16 0.85
N LEU A 58 -1.30 9.91 0.85
CA LEU A 58 -0.76 9.22 -0.31
C LEU A 58 -0.96 7.71 -0.20
N VAL A 59 -1.21 7.06 -1.34
CA VAL A 59 -1.20 5.60 -1.48
C VAL A 59 0.01 5.19 -2.32
N TRP A 60 0.87 4.34 -1.78
CA TRP A 60 2.04 3.79 -2.47
C TRP A 60 1.79 2.34 -2.86
N SER A 61 1.60 2.07 -4.15
CA SER A 61 1.39 0.70 -4.65
C SER A 61 2.70 -0.05 -4.81
N THR A 62 2.75 -1.27 -4.27
CA THR A 62 3.82 -2.25 -4.53
C THR A 62 3.24 -3.55 -5.09
N LEU A 63 2.04 -3.50 -5.68
CA LEU A 63 1.43 -4.64 -6.37
C LEU A 63 2.29 -5.05 -7.57
N HIS A 64 2.33 -6.35 -7.86
CA HIS A 64 3.05 -6.91 -9.00
C HIS A 64 2.12 -7.76 -9.85
N GLY A 65 2.39 -7.77 -11.15
CA GLY A 65 1.63 -8.49 -12.16
C GLY A 65 0.52 -7.65 -12.78
N ALA A 66 -0.11 -8.19 -13.83
CA ALA A 66 -1.04 -7.46 -14.68
C ALA A 66 -2.08 -6.66 -13.89
N VAL A 67 -2.77 -7.28 -12.92
CA VAL A 67 -3.84 -6.64 -12.13
C VAL A 67 -3.37 -5.45 -11.28
N GLY A 68 -2.08 -5.36 -10.95
CA GLY A 68 -1.49 -4.24 -10.21
C GLY A 68 -0.91 -3.14 -11.11
N GLU A 69 -0.56 -3.47 -12.35
CA GLU A 69 0.16 -2.62 -13.30
C GLU A 69 -0.68 -2.18 -14.51
N ASP A 70 -1.87 -2.75 -14.69
CA ASP A 70 -2.79 -2.49 -15.82
C ASP A 70 -3.78 -1.34 -15.58
N GLY A 71 -3.78 -0.75 -14.37
CA GLY A 71 -4.67 0.35 -14.00
C GLY A 71 -6.08 -0.07 -13.58
N SER A 72 -6.31 -1.37 -13.32
CA SER A 72 -7.60 -1.87 -12.82
C SER A 72 -7.88 -1.55 -11.34
N ILE A 73 -6.89 -1.02 -10.62
CA ILE A 73 -6.94 -0.63 -9.20
C ILE A 73 -7.07 0.89 -9.07
#